data_AF-A0AA38GWM1-F1
#
_entry.id   AF-A0AA38GWM1-F1
#
_cell.length_a   1.000
_cell.length_b   1.000
_cell.length_c   1.000
_cell.angle_alpha   90.00
_cell.angle_beta   90.00
_cell.angle_gamma   90.00
#
_symmetry.space_group_name_H-M   'P 1'
#
loop_
_entity.id
_entity.type
_entity.pdbx_description
1 polymer ?
#
loop_
_entity_poly.entity_id
_entity_poly.type
_entity_poly.pdbx_seq_one_letter_code
_entity_poly.pdbx_strand_id
1 'polypeptide(L)'
;MTTHEHNLLGGPRCAQSLFKTQKKRTSSRGLYQLFKKPDYMMKNLQQAQWRINGVVPKFKDYIKNASITTGFGQIFLHSLFLVAPLLTDDIIEKIYLQKSKFYELISLSSRLTDDSKDYE
;
A
#
# COMPACT_ATOMS: atom_id res chain seq x y z
N MET A 1 4.14 53.50 -5.50
CA MET A 1 2.85 52.77 -5.41
C MET A 1 3.20 51.29 -5.46
N THR A 2 2.73 50.55 -4.47
CA THR A 2 3.25 49.29 -3.95
C THR A 2 3.09 48.08 -4.87
N THR A 3 4.12 47.24 -4.81
CA THR A 3 4.25 45.86 -5.31
C THR A 3 3.26 44.89 -4.67
N HIS A 4 2.71 43.95 -5.45
CA HIS A 4 2.24 42.66 -4.95
C HIS A 4 2.53 41.56 -5.97
N GLU A 5 3.68 40.89 -5.82
CA GLU A 5 3.86 39.54 -6.36
C GLU A 5 3.60 38.53 -5.25
N HIS A 6 2.75 37.55 -5.57
CA HIS A 6 2.39 36.43 -4.72
C HIS A 6 3.57 35.45 -4.61
N ASN A 7 4.21 35.41 -3.44
CA ASN A 7 5.12 34.33 -3.04
C ASN A 7 4.31 33.11 -2.60
N LEU A 8 3.77 32.38 -3.57
CA LEU A 8 3.42 30.97 -3.40
C LEU A 8 4.63 30.17 -3.88
N LEU A 9 5.45 29.68 -2.94
CA LEU A 9 6.27 28.46 -3.00
C LEU A 9 7.29 28.52 -1.86
N GLY A 10 7.03 27.75 -0.80
CA GLY A 10 7.95 27.56 0.32
C GLY A 10 9.30 27.01 -0.16
N GLY A 11 10.37 27.72 0.12
CA GLY A 11 11.71 27.41 -0.36
C GLY A 11 12.33 26.11 0.20
N PRO A 12 13.53 25.73 -0.30
CA PRO A 12 14.19 24.45 -0.06
C PRO A 12 14.49 24.12 1.42
N ARG A 13 14.41 25.11 2.31
CA ARG A 13 14.55 24.93 3.76
C ARG A 13 13.39 24.16 4.39
N CYS A 14 12.17 24.28 3.86
CA CYS A 14 10.99 23.57 4.38
C CYS A 14 11.08 22.06 4.07
N ALA A 15 11.51 21.70 2.86
CA ALA A 15 11.73 20.31 2.47
C ALA A 15 12.82 19.66 3.34
N GLN A 16 13.93 20.35 3.58
CA GLN A 16 15.03 19.81 4.41
C GLN A 16 14.65 19.62 5.89
N SER A 17 13.80 20.50 6.46
CA SER A 17 13.28 20.29 7.82
C SER A 17 12.30 19.13 7.87
N LEU A 18 11.44 18.98 6.87
CA LEU A 18 10.53 17.82 6.72
C LEU A 18 11.30 16.49 6.66
N PHE A 19 12.38 16.41 5.88
CA PHE A 19 13.24 15.22 5.80
C PHE A 19 13.95 14.87 7.12
N LYS A 20 14.44 15.87 7.86
CA LYS A 20 15.05 15.64 9.19
C LYS A 20 14.02 15.20 10.23
N THR A 21 12.79 15.71 10.14
CA THR A 21 11.68 15.34 11.04
C THR A 21 11.15 13.94 10.70
N GLN A 22 11.10 13.57 9.42
CA GLN A 22 10.84 12.22 8.92
C GLN A 22 11.72 11.17 9.59
N LYS A 23 13.05 11.38 9.58
CA LYS A 23 14.02 10.44 10.15
C LYS A 23 13.84 10.23 11.66
N LYS A 24 13.23 11.18 12.36
CA LYS A 24 13.05 11.17 13.82
C LYS A 24 11.69 10.62 14.26
N ARG A 25 10.65 10.69 13.41
CA ARG A 25 9.25 10.35 13.75
C ARG A 25 8.84 8.95 13.33
N THR A 26 9.43 8.41 12.26
CA THR A 26 9.19 7.01 11.89
C THR A 26 9.86 6.11 12.91
N SER A 27 9.13 5.65 13.92
CA SER A 27 9.55 4.51 14.73
C SER A 27 9.77 3.36 13.77
N SER A 28 11.03 3.01 13.54
CA SER A 28 11.44 1.98 12.58
C SER A 28 10.66 0.67 12.80
N ARG A 29 10.19 0.41 14.02
CA ARG A 29 9.41 -0.80 14.37
C ARG A 29 8.06 -0.91 13.67
N GLY A 30 7.26 0.15 13.55
CA GLY A 30 5.92 0.08 12.95
C GLY A 30 5.96 -0.22 11.45
N LEU A 31 6.92 0.40 10.77
CA LEU A 31 7.13 0.25 9.32
C LEU A 31 7.87 -1.06 8.98
N TYR A 32 8.78 -1.52 9.84
CA TYR A 32 9.41 -2.85 9.68
C TYR A 32 8.39 -3.99 9.82
N GLN A 33 7.46 -3.90 10.77
CA GLN A 33 6.37 -4.89 10.90
C GLN A 33 5.49 -4.93 9.64
N LEU A 34 5.34 -3.79 8.98
CA LEU A 34 4.64 -3.63 7.71
C LEU A 34 5.33 -4.35 6.54
N PHE A 35 6.65 -4.19 6.46
CA PHE A 35 7.52 -4.85 5.47
C PHE A 35 7.68 -6.35 5.73
N LYS A 36 7.53 -6.79 6.98
CA LYS A 36 7.80 -8.17 7.42
C LYS A 36 6.72 -9.17 7.04
N LYS A 37 5.59 -8.78 6.44
CA LYS A 37 4.60 -9.77 5.98
C LYS A 37 5.01 -10.37 4.62
N PRO A 38 5.47 -11.64 4.56
CA PRO A 38 5.77 -12.33 3.30
C PRO A 38 4.50 -12.71 2.52
N ASP A 39 3.33 -12.24 2.95
CA ASP A 39 2.02 -12.64 2.42
C ASP A 39 1.98 -12.49 0.90
N TYR A 40 2.47 -11.41 0.30
CA TYR A 40 2.42 -11.25 -1.15
C TYR A 40 3.21 -12.31 -1.92
N MET A 41 4.48 -12.53 -1.57
CA MET A 41 5.31 -13.52 -2.26
C MET A 41 4.77 -14.94 -2.04
N MET A 42 4.32 -15.27 -0.84
CA MET A 42 3.75 -16.59 -0.53
C MET A 42 2.42 -16.83 -1.25
N LYS A 43 1.59 -15.79 -1.43
CA LYS A 43 0.34 -15.89 -2.18
C LYS A 43 0.58 -16.01 -3.67
N ASN A 44 1.59 -15.35 -4.22
CA ASN A 44 2.03 -15.57 -5.60
C ASN A 44 2.57 -17.00 -5.81
N LEU A 45 3.37 -17.51 -4.87
CA LEU A 45 3.85 -18.89 -4.91
C LEU A 45 2.69 -19.90 -4.87
N GLN A 46 1.66 -19.65 -4.07
CA GLN A 46 0.46 -20.48 -4.03
C GLN A 46 -0.26 -20.53 -5.38
N GLN A 47 -0.37 -19.40 -6.09
CA GLN A 47 -0.96 -19.39 -7.44
C GLN A 47 -0.10 -20.14 -8.45
N ALA A 48 1.22 -19.98 -8.37
CA ALA A 48 2.14 -20.74 -9.21
C ALA A 48 2.01 -22.25 -8.97
N GLN A 49 1.87 -22.67 -7.70
CA GLN A 49 1.63 -24.08 -7.34
C GLN A 49 0.28 -24.58 -7.87
N TRP A 50 -0.79 -23.79 -7.75
CA TRP A 50 -2.09 -24.16 -8.34
C TRP A 50 -1.98 -24.35 -9.85
N ARG A 51 -1.29 -23.45 -10.54
CA ARG A 51 -1.06 -23.53 -11.98
C ARG A 51 -0.26 -24.78 -12.38
N ILE A 52 0.88 -25.03 -11.72
CA ILE A 52 1.75 -26.19 -12.02
C ILE A 52 1.04 -27.51 -11.78
N ASN A 53 0.20 -27.59 -10.74
CA ASN A 53 -0.51 -28.81 -10.37
C ASN A 53 -1.90 -28.94 -11.03
N GLY A 54 -2.30 -28.01 -11.91
CA GLY A 54 -3.62 -28.02 -12.54
C GLY A 54 -4.79 -27.89 -11.55
N VAL A 55 -4.56 -27.29 -10.38
CA VAL A 55 -5.59 -27.12 -9.34
C VAL A 55 -6.43 -25.90 -9.65
N VAL A 56 -7.75 -26.09 -9.79
CA VAL A 56 -8.73 -25.01 -9.88
C VAL A 56 -9.31 -24.77 -8.48
N PRO A 57 -8.92 -23.68 -7.78
CA PRO A 57 -9.45 -23.38 -6.46
C PRO A 57 -10.94 -23.01 -6.51
N LYS A 58 -11.66 -23.25 -5.42
CA LYS A 58 -13.01 -22.68 -5.24
C LYS A 58 -12.92 -21.15 -5.23
N PHE A 59 -13.95 -20.48 -5.73
CA PHE A 59 -13.99 -19.01 -5.82
C PHE A 59 -13.57 -18.29 -4.51
N LYS A 60 -14.09 -18.74 -3.36
CA LYS A 60 -13.73 -18.18 -2.04
C LYS A 60 -12.24 -18.30 -1.72
N ASP A 61 -11.64 -19.45 -2.05
CA ASP A 61 -10.22 -19.73 -1.78
C ASP A 61 -9.32 -18.98 -2.77
N TYR A 62 -9.76 -18.89 -4.04
CA TYR A 62 -9.14 -18.06 -5.05
C TYR A 62 -9.08 -16.61 -4.61
N ILE A 63 -10.23 -15.98 -4.32
CA ILE A 63 -10.32 -14.56 -3.97
C ILE A 63 -9.53 -14.24 -2.70
N LYS A 64 -9.56 -15.12 -1.69
CA LYS A 64 -8.77 -14.95 -0.47
C LYS A 64 -7.26 -14.86 -0.76
N ASN A 65 -6.79 -15.56 -1.79
CA ASN A 65 -5.39 -15.53 -2.21
C ASN A 65 -5.13 -14.37 -3.18
N ALA A 66 -5.93 -14.29 -4.23
CA ALA A 66 -5.71 -13.42 -5.38
C ALA A 66 -5.95 -11.94 -5.08
N SER A 67 -6.79 -11.62 -4.09
CA SER A 67 -6.92 -10.23 -3.61
C SER A 67 -5.61 -9.70 -3.03
N ILE A 68 -4.78 -10.57 -2.44
CA ILE A 68 -3.47 -10.17 -1.90
C ILE A 68 -2.45 -9.99 -3.04
N THR A 69 -2.52 -10.81 -4.09
CA THR A 69 -1.57 -10.78 -5.21
C THR A 69 -1.84 -9.64 -6.19
N THR A 70 -2.88 -8.83 -5.99
CA THR A 70 -3.10 -7.59 -6.76
C THR A 70 -2.01 -6.53 -6.58
N GLY A 71 -1.16 -6.66 -5.56
CA GLY A 71 -0.03 -5.76 -5.33
C GLY A 71 -0.40 -4.42 -4.68
N PHE A 72 -1.68 -4.19 -4.38
CA PHE A 72 -2.13 -2.94 -3.77
C PHE A 72 -1.47 -2.68 -2.42
N GLY A 73 -1.23 -3.71 -1.59
CA GLY A 73 -0.53 -3.54 -0.31
C GLY A 73 0.83 -2.89 -0.47
N GLN A 74 1.60 -3.32 -1.47
CA GLN A 74 2.92 -2.79 -1.79
C GLN A 74 2.82 -1.35 -2.29
N ILE A 75 1.91 -1.08 -3.23
CA ILE A 75 1.70 0.25 -3.81
C ILE A 75 1.24 1.26 -2.74
N PHE A 76 0.27 0.86 -1.91
CA PHE A 76 -0.24 1.68 -0.81
C PHE A 76 0.84 1.94 0.22
N LEU A 77 1.71 0.97 0.50
CA LEU A 77 2.81 1.18 1.43
C LEU A 77 3.76 2.27 0.95
N HIS A 78 4.24 2.19 -0.29
CA HIS A 78 5.13 3.20 -0.86
C HIS A 78 4.48 4.59 -0.86
N SER A 79 3.19 4.66 -1.23
CA SER A 79 2.42 5.90 -1.19
C SER A 79 2.32 6.45 0.24
N LEU A 80 2.07 5.57 1.21
CA LEU A 80 1.97 5.93 2.62
C LEU A 80 3.29 6.47 3.16
N PHE A 81 4.44 5.93 2.75
CA PHE A 81 5.76 6.47 3.13
C PHE A 81 5.96 7.93 2.67
N LEU A 82 5.44 8.30 1.50
CA LEU A 82 5.56 9.65 0.97
C LEU A 82 4.72 10.65 1.76
N VAL A 83 3.55 10.23 2.26
CA VAL A 83 2.62 11.09 3.01
C VAL A 83 2.68 10.91 4.53
N ALA A 84 3.37 9.88 5.03
CA ALA A 84 3.53 9.56 6.45
C ALA A 84 3.91 10.73 7.37
N PRO A 85 4.72 11.73 6.95
CA PRO A 85 5.05 12.87 7.82
C PRO A 85 3.84 13.72 8.20
N LEU A 86 2.78 13.64 7.40
CA LEU A 86 1.52 14.35 7.57
C LEU A 86 0.48 13.51 8.31
N LEU A 87 0.74 12.21 8.50
CA LEU A 87 -0.18 11.27 9.12
C LEU A 87 0.27 10.92 10.53
N THR A 88 -0.70 10.71 11.41
CA THR A 88 -0.47 10.18 12.75
C THR A 88 -0.37 8.66 12.71
N ASP A 89 0.33 8.07 13.69
CA ASP A 89 0.54 6.62 13.75
C ASP A 89 -0.78 5.83 13.81
N ASP A 90 -1.83 6.38 14.45
CA ASP A 90 -3.15 5.75 14.53
C ASP A 90 -3.87 5.70 13.16
N ILE A 91 -3.66 6.70 12.31
CA ILE A 91 -4.21 6.72 10.95
C ILE A 91 -3.48 5.70 10.08
N ILE A 92 -2.15 5.64 10.18
CA ILE A 92 -1.34 4.62 9.49
C ILE A 92 -1.79 3.21 9.90
N GLU A 93 -2.03 2.99 11.20
CA GLU A 93 -2.49 1.71 11.70
C GLU A 93 -3.88 1.34 11.17
N LYS A 94 -4.84 2.28 11.20
CA LYS A 94 -6.20 2.06 10.69
C LYS A 94 -6.24 1.79 9.19
N ILE A 95 -5.45 2.54 8.40
CA ILE A 95 -5.46 2.41 6.94
C ILE A 95 -4.77 1.12 6.51
N TYR A 96 -3.61 0.80 7.11
CA TYR A 96 -2.74 -0.27 6.60
C TYR A 96 -2.70 -1.51 7.51
N LEU A 97 -2.49 -1.35 8.81
CA LEU A 97 -2.25 -2.49 9.71
C LEU A 97 -3.53 -3.26 10.04
N GLN A 98 -4.67 -2.58 10.18
CA GLN A 98 -5.92 -3.17 10.63
C GLN A 98 -6.78 -3.80 9.52
N LYS A 99 -6.24 -4.04 8.30
CA LYS A 99 -7.00 -4.58 7.16
C LYS A 99 -8.36 -3.87 7.02
N SER A 100 -8.31 -2.55 6.83
CA SER A 100 -9.54 -1.76 6.73
C SER A 100 -10.47 -2.36 5.67
N LYS A 101 -11.79 -2.25 5.90
CA LYS A 101 -12.77 -2.75 4.93
C LYS A 101 -12.59 -2.10 3.55
N PHE A 102 -12.13 -0.85 3.54
CA PHE A 102 -11.76 -0.12 2.33
C PHE A 102 -10.64 -0.82 1.55
N TYR A 103 -9.56 -1.22 2.23
CA TYR A 103 -8.47 -1.96 1.60
C TYR A 103 -8.94 -3.32 1.04
N GLU A 104 -9.79 -4.05 1.78
CA GLU A 104 -10.36 -5.31 1.30
C GLU A 104 -11.20 -5.12 0.03
N LEU A 105 -12.07 -4.10 0.02
CA LEU A 105 -12.96 -3.81 -1.11
C LEU A 105 -12.19 -3.37 -2.34
N ILE A 106 -11.17 -2.50 -2.19
CA ILE A 106 -10.31 -2.10 -3.30
C ILE A 106 -9.60 -3.32 -3.87
N SER A 107 -8.92 -4.10 -3.02
CA SER A 107 -8.16 -5.28 -3.47
C SER A 107 -9.05 -6.29 -4.20
N LEU A 108 -10.28 -6.50 -3.71
CA LEU A 108 -11.27 -7.36 -4.34
C LEU A 108 -11.71 -6.80 -5.70
N SER A 109 -12.12 -5.53 -5.73
CA SER A 109 -12.61 -4.89 -6.96
C SER A 109 -11.56 -4.88 -8.06
N SER A 110 -10.31 -4.61 -7.71
CA SER A 110 -9.19 -4.63 -8.64
C SER A 110 -8.92 -6.02 -9.17
N ARG A 111 -8.91 -7.05 -8.31
CA ARG A 111 -8.73 -8.44 -8.77
C ARG A 111 -9.82 -8.85 -9.76
N LEU A 112 -11.08 -8.60 -9.43
CA LEU A 112 -12.20 -8.96 -10.28
C LEU A 112 -12.20 -8.18 -11.60
N THR A 113 -11.80 -6.91 -11.58
CA THR A 113 -11.71 -6.07 -12.78
C THR A 113 -10.58 -6.52 -13.69
N ASP A 114 -9.43 -6.85 -13.11
CA ASP A 114 -8.27 -7.37 -13.85
C ASP A 114 -8.63 -8.72 -14.49
N ASP A 115 -9.15 -9.67 -13.68
CA ASP A 115 -9.63 -11.00 -14.16
C ASP A 115 -10.68 -10.89 -15.28
N SER A 116 -11.55 -9.89 -15.24
CA SER A 116 -12.58 -9.72 -16.29
C SER A 116 -12.00 -9.40 -17.67
N LYS A 117 -10.72 -9.00 -17.74
CA LYS A 117 -10.04 -8.58 -18.97
C LYS A 117 -8.96 -9.54 -19.44
N ASP A 118 -8.35 -10.31 -18.54
CA ASP A 118 -7.14 -11.08 -18.79
C ASP A 118 -7.28 -12.61 -18.58
N TYR A 119 -8.51 -13.09 -18.35
CA TYR A 119 -8.76 -14.53 -18.11
C TYR A 119 -8.69 -15.41 -19.38
N GLU A 120 -8.70 -14.80 -20.58
CA GLU A 120 -8.59 -15.46 -21.90
C GLU A 120 -7.12 -15.55 -22.38
#